data_AF-A0A7C1HFB7-F1
#
_entry.id   AF-A0A7C1HFB7-F1
#
_cell.length_a   1.000
_cell.length_b   1.000
_cell.length_c   1.000
_cell.angle_alpha   90.00
_cell.angle_beta   90.00
_cell.angle_gamma   90.00
#
_symmetry.space_group_name_H-M   'P 1'
#
loop_
_entity.id
_entity.type
_entity.pdbx_description
1 polymer ?
#
loop_
_entity_poly.entity_id
_entity_poly.type
_entity_poly.pdbx_seq_one_letter_code
_entity_poly.pdbx_strand_id
1 'polypeptide(L)' 'MPGVCLRAARTREGITQAKLSGMTGIPQRHISEMENGKRPVGRKTAQAIAKALNMDHRVFL' A
#
# COMPACT_ATOMS: atom_id res chain seq x y z
N MET A 1 7.84 -7.48 -7.13
CA MET A 1 7.86 -7.36 -5.65
C MET A 1 6.86 -6.29 -5.21
N PRO A 2 5.56 -6.60 -5.13
CA PRO A 2 4.51 -5.61 -4.87
C PRO A 2 4.67 -4.86 -3.54
N GLY A 3 5.17 -5.57 -2.50
CA GLY A 3 5.44 -4.97 -1.19
C GLY A 3 6.54 -3.91 -1.18
N VAL A 4 7.58 -4.09 -2.00
CA VAL A 4 8.66 -3.10 -2.15
C VAL A 4 8.14 -1.85 -2.85
N CYS A 5 7.35 -2.02 -3.92
CA CYS A 5 6.71 -0.90 -4.61
C CYS A 5 5.78 -0.12 -3.68
N LEU A 6 4.99 -0.81 -2.84
CA LEU A 6 4.14 -0.18 -1.84
C LEU A 6 4.94 0.68 -0.86
N ARG A 7 6.02 0.14 -0.30
CA ARG A 7 6.90 0.88 0.62
C ARG A 7 7.52 2.09 -0.08
N ALA A 8 8.04 1.91 -1.29
CA ALA A 8 8.65 2.98 -2.07
C ALA A 8 7.65 4.11 -2.38
N ALA A 9 6.45 3.77 -2.84
CA ALA A 9 5.37 4.71 -3.12
C ALA A 9 4.97 5.48 -1.85
N ARG A 10 4.78 4.78 -0.73
CA ARG A 10 4.45 5.40 0.56
C ARG A 10 5.53 6.38 1.02
N THR A 11 6.80 5.99 0.91
CA THR A 11 7.94 6.84 1.30
C THR A 11 8.09 8.04 0.37
N ARG A 12 7.82 7.90 -0.93
CA ARG A 12 7.81 9.01 -1.90
C ARG A 12 6.75 10.06 -1.56
N GLU A 13 5.56 9.62 -1.14
CA GLU A 13 4.50 10.52 -0.64
C GLU A 13 4.78 11.06 0.78
N GLY A 14 5.87 10.64 1.43
CA GLY A 14 6.25 11.10 2.77
C GLY A 14 5.29 10.73 3.89
N ILE A 15 4.46 9.69 3.71
CA ILE A 15 3.42 9.31 4.68
C ILE A 15 3.82 8.06 5.48
N THR A 16 3.30 7.93 6.71
CA THR A 16 3.50 6.73 7.55
C THR A 16 2.53 5.61 7.17
N GLN A 17 2.80 4.37 7.60
CA GLN A 17 1.86 3.26 7.43
C GLN A 17 0.52 3.52 8.14
N ALA A 18 0.55 4.23 9.28
CA ALA A 18 -0.66 4.65 10.00
C ALA A 18 -1.47 5.68 9.21
N LYS A 19 -0.81 6.65 8.56
CA LYS A 19 -1.49 7.62 7.69
C LYS A 19 -2.10 6.93 6.47
N LEU A 20 -1.36 6.02 5.83
CA LEU A 20 -1.90 5.23 4.72
C LEU A 20 -3.09 4.36 5.16
N SER A 21 -3.04 3.82 6.39
CA SER A 21 -4.16 3.08 6.99
C SER A 21 -5.41 3.94 7.12
N GLY A 22 -5.29 5.16 7.65
CA GLY A 22 -6.39 6.12 7.72
C GLY A 22 -6.96 6.52 6.35
N MET A 23 -6.11 6.68 5.34
CA MET A 23 -6.54 7.05 3.98
C MET A 23 -7.26 5.92 3.22
N THR A 24 -6.88 4.67 3.48
CA THR A 24 -7.38 3.50 2.73
C THR A 24 -8.41 2.68 3.49
N GLY A 25 -8.53 2.87 4.80
CA GLY A 25 -9.27 1.99 5.71
C GLY A 25 -8.62 0.62 5.91
N ILE A 26 -7.44 0.36 5.32
CA ILE A 26 -6.71 -0.90 5.49
C ILE A 26 -5.98 -0.84 6.83
N PRO A 27 -6.10 -1.84 7.73
CA PRO A 27 -5.36 -1.84 8.98
C PRO A 27 -3.84 -1.70 8.77
N GLN A 28 -3.18 -0.85 9.58
CA GLN A 28 -1.73 -0.63 9.50
C GLN A 28 -0.92 -1.94 9.55
N ARG A 29 -1.37 -2.92 10.33
CA ARG A 29 -0.79 -4.27 10.36
C ARG A 29 -0.76 -4.92 8.97
N HIS A 30 -1.86 -4.86 8.23
CA HIS A 30 -1.93 -5.44 6.89
C HIS A 30 -1.00 -4.69 5.92
N ILE A 31 -0.88 -3.37 6.04
CA ILE A 31 0.07 -2.57 5.25
C ILE A 31 1.50 -3.04 5.52
N SER A 32 1.86 -3.23 6.79
CA SER A 32 3.18 -3.76 7.16
C SER A 32 3.41 -5.18 6.62
N GLU A 33 2.42 -6.08 6.73
CA GLU A 33 2.52 -7.43 6.18
C GLU A 33 2.69 -7.40 4.65
N MET A 34 1.99 -6.52 3.94
CA MET A 34 2.12 -6.34 2.49
C MET A 34 3.49 -5.79 2.11
N GLU A 35 3.97 -4.75 2.79
CA GLU A 35 5.30 -4.16 2.54
C GLU A 35 6.45 -5.16 2.77
N ASN A 36 6.27 -6.09 3.72
CA ASN A 36 7.27 -7.12 4.04
C ASN A 36 7.03 -8.43 3.29
N GLY A 37 6.09 -8.48 2.34
CA GLY A 37 5.81 -9.68 1.53
C GLY A 37 5.14 -10.83 2.29
N LYS A 38 4.72 -10.63 3.53
CA LYS A 38 4.00 -11.62 4.35
C LYS A 38 2.54 -11.79 3.90
N ARG A 39 2.00 -10.79 3.19
CA ARG A 39 0.64 -10.81 2.66
C ARG A 39 0.62 -10.34 1.21
N PRO A 40 -0.05 -11.05 0.30
CA PRO A 40 -0.22 -10.57 -1.08
C PRO A 40 -1.17 -9.37 -1.14
N VAL A 41 -0.93 -8.47 -2.08
CA VAL A 41 -1.81 -7.34 -2.35
C VAL A 41 -2.89 -7.77 -3.35
N GLY A 42 -4.12 -7.92 -2.87
CA GLY A 42 -5.26 -8.24 -3.74
C GLY A 42 -5.73 -7.03 -4.55
N ARG A 43 -6.47 -7.28 -5.64
CA ARG A 43 -6.94 -6.24 -6.58
C ARG A 43 -7.71 -5.08 -5.92
N LYS A 44 -8.60 -5.37 -4.96
CA LYS A 44 -9.36 -4.35 -4.22
C LYS A 44 -8.43 -3.47 -3.37
N THR A 45 -7.48 -4.09 -2.69
CA THR A 45 -6.47 -3.39 -1.89
C THR A 45 -5.55 -2.54 -2.77
N ALA A 46 -5.10 -3.09 -3.90
CA ALA A 46 -4.28 -2.38 -4.88
C ALA A 46 -4.99 -1.12 -5.38
N GLN A 47 -6.30 -1.20 -5.67
CA GLN A 47 -7.11 -0.04 -6.08
C GLN A 47 -7.25 1.02 -4.97
N ALA A 48 -7.48 0.60 -3.72
CA ALA A 48 -7.58 1.52 -2.59
C ALA A 48 -6.25 2.25 -2.34
N ILE A 49 -5.14 1.51 -2.35
CA ILE A 49 -3.77 2.06 -2.21
C ILE A 49 -3.45 2.99 -3.37
N ALA A 50 -3.74 2.58 -4.61
CA ALA A 50 -3.55 3.39 -5.81
C ALA A 50 -4.29 4.72 -5.75
N LYS A 51 -5.55 4.71 -5.30
CA LYS A 51 -6.34 5.92 -5.10
C LYS A 51 -5.74 6.82 -4.00
N ALA A 52 -5.28 6.23 -2.89
CA ALA A 52 -4.67 6.98 -1.79
C ALA A 52 -3.30 7.58 -2.14
N LEU A 53 -2.52 6.91 -2.99
CA LEU A 53 -1.18 7.33 -3.40
C LEU A 53 -1.16 8.03 -4.77
N ASN A 54 -2.31 8.21 -5.40
CA ASN A 54 -2.46 8.76 -6.76
C ASN A 54 -1.55 8.07 -7.81
N MET A 55 -1.59 6.73 -7.84
CA MET A 55 -0.78 5.87 -8.73
C MET A 55 -1.64 4.85 -9.47
N ASP A 56 -1.07 4.14 -10.45
CA ASP A 56 -1.73 3.00 -11.08
C ASP A 56 -1.66 1.76 -10.17
N HIS A 57 -2.82 1.14 -9.92
CA HIS A 57 -2.95 -0.11 -9.16
C HIS A 57 -2.14 -1.29 -9.70
N ARG A 58 -1.80 -1.30 -10.99
CA ARG A 58 -0.99 -2.36 -11.61
C ARG A 58 0.41 -2.48 -11.01
N VAL A 59 0.90 -1.40 -10.39
CA VAL A 59 2.20 -1.36 -9.69
C VAL A 59 2.20 -2.20 -8.41
N PHE A 60 1.01 -2.47 -7.86
CA PHE A 60 0.82 -3.24 -6.63
C PHE A 60 0.26 -4.65 -6.87
N LEU A 61 0.23 -5.13 -8.11
CA LEU A 61 -0.15 -6.49 -8.47
C LEU A 61 1.09 -7.40 -8.60
#